data_AF-A0A965UL22-F1
#
_entry.id   AF-A0A965UL22-F1
#
_cell.length_a   1.000
_cell.length_b   1.000
_cell.length_c   1.000
_cell.angle_alpha   90.00
_cell.angle_beta   90.00
_cell.angle_gamma   90.00
#
_symmetry.space_group_name_H-M   'P 1'
#
loop_
_entity.id
_entity.type
_entity.pdbx_description
1 polymer ?
#
loop_
_entity_poly.entity_id
_entity_poly.type
_entity_poly.pdbx_seq_one_letter_code
_entity_poly.pdbx_strand_id
1 'polypeptide(L)' 'MYSIEDESKTTLTIDGIPYVCYVCEHDDGDYSVEVEGCDPPAHVYDVAWDYFESRGWFDGDGDDDGDYGDAA' A
#
# COMPACT_ATOMS: atom_id res chain seq x y z
N MET A 1 -8.28 -3.70 -22.42
CA MET A 1 -9.14 -2.67 -21.77
C MET A 1 -9.04 -3.01 -20.29
N TYR A 2 -8.16 -2.34 -19.55
CA TYR A 2 -7.95 -2.65 -18.13
C TYR A 2 -8.77 -1.65 -17.34
N SER A 3 -9.84 -2.14 -16.72
CA SER A 3 -10.60 -1.39 -15.72
C SER A 3 -9.84 -1.58 -14.41
N ILE A 4 -9.21 -0.51 -13.92
CA ILE A 4 -8.72 -0.45 -12.55
C ILE A 4 -9.96 -0.08 -11.73
N GLU A 5 -10.53 -1.05 -11.03
CA GLU A 5 -11.53 -0.78 -10.00
C GLU A 5 -10.78 -0.15 -8.81
N ASP A 6 -10.83 1.18 -8.84
CA ASP A 6 -10.51 2.23 -7.88
C ASP A 6 -10.53 1.80 -6.40
N GLU A 7 -9.37 1.47 -5.81
CA GLU A 7 -9.05 1.65 -4.37
C GLU A 7 -7.54 1.46 -4.07
N SER A 8 -6.82 0.68 -4.89
CA SER A 8 -5.40 0.34 -4.69
C SER A 8 -4.40 1.41 -5.18
N LYS A 9 -4.83 2.63 -5.51
CA LYS A 9 -3.98 3.71 -6.06
C LYS A 9 -4.17 5.03 -5.32
N THR A 10 -3.07 5.69 -4.95
CA THR A 10 -3.10 6.97 -4.25
C THR A 10 -1.98 7.90 -4.71
N THR A 11 -2.05 9.17 -4.34
CA THR A 11 -0.96 10.13 -4.55
C THR A 11 -0.40 10.56 -3.21
N LEU A 12 0.87 10.28 -2.97
CA LEU A 12 1.60 10.66 -1.77
C LEU A 12 2.58 11.78 -2.11
N THR A 13 2.62 12.83 -1.29
CA THR A 13 3.60 13.90 -1.44
C THR A 13 4.76 13.63 -0.50
N ILE A 14 5.92 13.28 -1.06
CA ILE A 14 7.13 12.90 -0.32
C ILE A 14 8.24 13.87 -0.74
N ASP A 15 8.88 14.52 0.22
CA ASP A 15 9.86 15.59 -0.02
C ASP A 15 9.35 16.74 -0.92
N GLY A 16 8.04 16.97 -0.93
CA GLY A 16 7.39 17.97 -1.78
C GLY A 16 7.20 17.55 -3.24
N ILE A 17 7.53 16.30 -3.59
CA ILE A 17 7.31 15.72 -4.91
C ILE A 17 6.08 14.79 -4.83
N PRO A 18 5.07 14.97 -5.70
CA PRO A 18 3.93 14.05 -5.75
C PRO A 18 4.34 12.76 -6.47
N TYR A 19 4.20 11.64 -5.78
CA TYR A 19 4.37 10.30 -6.30
C TYR A 19 3.02 9.60 -6.35
N VAL A 20 2.77 8.88 -7.43
CA VAL A 20 1.56 8.08 -7.58
C VAL A 20 1.91 6.66 -7.20
N CYS A 21 1.40 6.20 -6.06
CA CYS A 21 1.73 4.89 -5.50
C CYS A 21 0.51 3.98 -5.62
N TYR A 22 0.72 2.70 -5.88
CA TYR A 22 -0.35 1.73 -5.96
C TYR A 22 0.10 0.35 -5.48
N VAL A 23 -0.85 -0.43 -4.96
CA VAL A 23 -0.65 -1.83 -4.57
C VAL A 23 -1.08 -2.72 -5.72
N CYS A 24 -0.22 -3.69 -6.05
CA CYS A 24 -0.49 -4.77 -6.97
C CYS A 24 -0.54 -6.07 -6.17
N GLU A 25 -1.71 -6.68 -6.11
CA GLU A 25 -1.89 -8.06 -5.67
C GLU A 25 -1.50 -9.00 -6.82
N HIS A 26 -0.65 -9.98 -6.53
CA HIS A 26 -0.25 -11.02 -7.47
C HIS A 26 -1.13 -12.26 -7.30
N ASP A 27 -1.20 -13.09 -8.34
CA ASP A 27 -2.04 -14.30 -8.38
C ASP A 27 -1.68 -15.33 -7.29
N ASP A 28 -0.47 -15.22 -6.73
CA ASP A 28 0.04 -16.04 -5.62
C ASP A 28 -0.35 -15.53 -4.22
N GLY A 29 -1.09 -14.43 -4.12
CA GLY A 29 -1.51 -13.82 -2.84
C GLY A 29 -0.48 -12.86 -2.26
N ASP A 30 0.66 -12.64 -2.93
CA ASP A 30 1.64 -11.64 -2.55
C ASP A 30 1.20 -10.23 -2.96
N TYR A 31 1.60 -9.24 -2.18
CA TYR A 31 1.33 -7.83 -2.47
C TYR A 31 2.64 -7.09 -2.71
N SER A 32 2.66 -6.31 -3.78
CA SER A 32 3.77 -5.41 -4.09
C SER A 32 3.31 -3.97 -4.18
N VAL A 33 4.16 -3.04 -3.75
CA VAL A 33 3.93 -1.60 -3.92
C VAL A 33 4.72 -1.10 -5.12
N GLU A 34 4.01 -0.48 -6.05
CA GLU A 34 4.60 0.20 -7.19
C GLU A 34 4.40 1.71 -7.09
N VAL A 35 5.35 2.45 -7.65
CA VAL A 35 5.35 3.91 -7.64
C VAL A 35 5.59 4.39 -9.06
N GLU A 36 4.62 5.11 -9.63
CA GLU A 36 4.83 5.80 -10.90
C GLU A 36 5.77 6.99 -10.68
N GLY A 37 6.93 6.91 -11.30
CA GLY A 37 7.95 7.95 -11.28
C GLY A 37 9.14 7.53 -12.12
N CYS A 38 9.85 8.50 -12.69
CA CYS A 38 11.15 8.24 -13.28
C CYS A 38 12.15 8.14 -12.12
N ASP A 39 12.49 6.91 -11.71
CA ASP A 39 13.48 6.62 -10.67
C ASP A 39 13.11 7.17 -9.26
N PRO A 40 12.02 6.67 -8.64
CA PRO A 40 11.70 7.02 -7.26
C PRO A 40 12.79 6.50 -6.29
N PRO A 41 13.21 7.30 -5.31
CA PRO A 41 14.16 6.86 -4.30
C PRO A 41 13.55 5.80 -3.39
N ALA A 42 14.40 4.92 -2.81
CA ALA A 42 13.94 3.77 -2.02
C ALA A 42 12.98 4.14 -0.88
N HIS A 43 13.21 5.27 -0.21
CA HIS A 43 12.35 5.72 0.91
C HIS A 43 10.92 6.05 0.47
N VAL A 44 10.68 6.33 -0.81
CA VAL A 44 9.32 6.53 -1.33
C VAL A 44 8.52 5.23 -1.29
N TYR A 45 9.17 4.09 -1.54
CA TYR A 45 8.56 2.78 -1.39
C TYR A 45 8.27 2.44 0.07
N ASP A 46 9.19 2.77 0.99
CA ASP A 46 8.97 2.56 2.43
C ASP A 46 7.75 3.35 2.94
N VAL A 47 7.64 4.63 2.55
CA VAL A 47 6.50 5.48 2.93
C VAL A 47 5.19 5.00 2.28
N ALA A 48 5.25 4.60 1.02
CA ALA A 48 4.09 4.06 0.33
C ALA A 48 3.61 2.75 0.98
N TRP A 49 4.54 1.86 1.32
CA TRP A 49 4.25 0.62 2.04
C TRP A 49 3.56 0.89 3.37
N ASP A 50 4.14 1.71 4.25
CA ASP A 50 3.56 2.07 5.56
C ASP A 50 2.15 2.69 5.42
N TYR A 51 1.93 3.50 4.38
CA TYR A 51 0.61 4.06 4.09
C TYR A 51 -0.44 3.01 3.71
N PHE A 52 -0.08 2.01 2.91
CA PHE A 52 -0.99 0.93 2.52
C PHE A 52 -1.19 -0.08 3.66
N GLU A 53 -0.12 -0.38 4.41
CA GLU A 53 -0.15 -1.24 5.60
C GLU A 53 -1.06 -0.65 6.68
N SER A 54 -0.93 0.65 7.00
CA SER A 54 -1.79 1.33 7.98
C SER A 54 -3.28 1.39 7.59
N ARG A 55 -3.62 1.04 6.35
CA ARG A 55 -4.98 0.95 5.82
C ARG A 55 -5.47 -0.48 5.65
N GLY A 56 -4.65 -1.44 6.04
CA GLY A 56 -4.93 -2.87 5.97
C GLY A 56 -5.00 -3.45 4.58
N TRP A 57 -4.20 -2.92 3.65
CA TRP A 57 -4.05 -3.50 2.31
C TRP A 57 -3.30 -4.83 2.30
N PHE A 58 -2.45 -5.06 3.29
CA PHE A 58 -1.63 -6.28 3.41
C PHE A 58 -2.13 -7.24 4.48
N ASP A 59 -3.19 -6.88 5.21
CA ASP A 59 -3.80 -7.70 6.27
C ASP A 59 -4.66 -8.86 5.70
N GLY A 60 -4.51 -9.14 4.40
CA GLY A 60 -5.25 -10.17 3.65
C GLY A 60 -4.81 -11.61 3.88
N ASP A 61 -3.87 -11.87 4.78
CA ASP A 61 -3.48 -13.22 5.24
C ASP A 61 -3.80 -13.39 6.73
N GLY A 62 -5.10 -13.55 7.04
CA GLY A 62 -5.51 -14.63 7.94
C GLY A 62 -5.22 -14.56 9.45
N ASP A 63 -5.06 -13.40 10.09
CA ASP A 63 -5.14 -13.30 11.56
C ASP A 63 -6.21 -12.28 11.98
N ASP A 64 -7.48 -12.71 11.96
CA ASP A 64 -8.50 -12.24 12.92
C ASP A 64 -8.09 -12.72 14.33
N ASP A 65 -7.01 -12.17 14.85
CA ASP A 65 -6.72 -12.10 16.29
C ASP A 65 -6.29 -10.67 16.59
N GLY A 66 -7.10 -9.72 16.11
CA GLY A 66 -7.33 -8.49 16.83
C GLY A 66 -7.89 -8.80 18.21
N ASP A 67 -7.00 -9.22 19.13
CA ASP A 67 -7.02 -8.73 20.50
C ASP A 67 -6.79 -7.21 20.42
N TYR A 68 -7.82 -6.50 19.96
CA TYR A 68 -7.98 -5.09 20.28
C TYR A 68 -8.17 -5.10 21.79
N GLY A 69 -7.11 -4.75 22.54
CA GLY A 69 -7.09 -4.85 23.98
C GLY A 69 -8.43 -4.50 24.62
N ASP A 70 -9.01 -5.50 25.29
CA ASP A 70 -9.94 -5.27 26.38
C ASP A 70 -9.12 -4.62 27.51
N ALA A 71 -9.00 -3.30 27.41
CA ALA A 71 -8.61 -2.45 28.51
C ALA A 71 -9.87 -1.75 29.03
N ALA A 72 -10.68 -2.47 29.81
CA ALA A 72 -11.55 -1.92 30.86
C ALA A 72 -12.01 -2.97 31.88
#